data_AF-A0A1T3C491-F1
#
_entry.id   AF-A0A1T3C491-F1
#
_cell.length_a   1.000
_cell.length_b   1.000
_cell.length_c   1.000
_cell.angle_alpha   90.00
_cell.angle_beta   90.00
_cell.angle_gamma   90.00
#
_symmetry.space_group_name_H-M   'P 1'
#
loop_
_entity.id
_entity.type
_entity.pdbx_description
1 polymer ?
#
loop_
_entity_poly.entity_id
_entity_poly.type
_entity_poly.pdbx_seq_one_letter_code
_entity_poly.pdbx_strand_id
1 'polypeptide(L)'
;MASSPVLDPIFLTSTRRRAPTPPPSQPPQKRARQSPLSDAEVYLDEVKEVFSSAAYRAPIGCHEETEVPADRWASWDYAMDIEWNRFVTNIQAAGLGDDLVPELSKPSGPRDALLCCLWHYPTYRTTRRFYGQTLDPSNDCLRVQCDKILDHTNVRTQDTYPMRIAYDPKSDGPQYQKMFGDTTEKILETCEAFALEAVKSSAFTICLGKQNSILLMRELQKVEGLYLEEYRMRIPLLMYRRQVSCLVARDHGGTIRNVVFFSYHGMYFTHLVKATKEVLLLHDLIWNGVCEWSRVPVASHRHFSNFGKEVHRLGPLDIIIHHLVIEQQTGTITPHEEAIAMLQTYLEKEGLLDTIRGLDETQSVMKTVHTYMCSKGGKAVVKRLQTISDPLYKETKGKEAAAKRSQTVNDPGWKETKGKEAVAKQSQTKSDPVYKETKGKEAAAKRAQTKSDPLYKETKGKEAAAKRAETTKRSQLESWSRFYNNAEVQAFLRTPANELKYQDRQKQANIQQLGNSTDATEAIVMARRNVTKKYSVEEGGIRLVMPGVKNLNAADKAALIAKAKEQREAQQQESGE
;
A
#
# COMPACT_ATOMS: atom_id res chain seq x y z
N MET A 1 62.46 -13.59 30.53
CA MET A 1 63.48 -13.40 29.49
C MET A 1 62.97 -12.31 28.57
N ALA A 2 63.60 -11.14 28.65
CA ALA A 2 63.27 -9.94 27.91
C ALA A 2 64.37 -9.68 26.87
N SER A 3 64.03 -9.13 25.70
CA SER A 3 64.70 -7.98 25.05
C SER A 3 64.32 -7.83 23.57
N SER A 4 64.04 -6.58 23.18
CA SER A 4 63.95 -6.03 21.81
C SER A 4 65.29 -6.11 21.06
N PRO A 5 65.35 -5.78 19.75
CA PRO A 5 65.51 -4.38 19.27
C PRO A 5 64.73 -4.08 17.95
N VAL A 6 64.21 -2.90 17.62
CA VAL A 6 64.77 -1.53 17.33
C VAL A 6 65.77 -1.48 16.16
N LEU A 7 65.26 -1.00 15.00
CA LEU A 7 65.76 -0.04 13.97
C LEU A 7 67.29 0.20 13.87
N ASP A 8 67.94 0.39 12.70
CA ASP A 8 67.67 1.37 11.63
C ASP A 8 68.74 1.24 10.47
N PRO A 9 68.96 2.18 9.51
CA PRO A 9 68.51 2.16 8.11
C PRO A 9 69.64 2.06 7.04
N ILE A 10 69.33 1.72 5.77
CA ILE A 10 70.27 1.90 4.64
C ILE A 10 69.59 2.55 3.43
N PHE A 11 70.14 3.71 3.08
CA PHE A 11 70.00 4.47 1.83
C PHE A 11 70.23 3.60 0.58
N LEU A 12 69.37 3.71 -0.43
CA LEU A 12 69.75 3.35 -1.81
C LEU A 12 69.27 4.38 -2.83
N THR A 13 70.23 4.71 -3.68
CA THR A 13 70.31 5.78 -4.64
C THR A 13 69.66 5.43 -5.98
N SER A 14 69.16 6.50 -6.61
CA SER A 14 68.72 6.61 -8.00
C SER A 14 69.68 5.98 -9.02
N THR A 15 69.16 5.15 -9.93
CA THR A 15 69.57 5.17 -11.34
C THR A 15 68.39 4.82 -12.26
N ARG A 16 68.02 5.80 -13.11
CA ARG A 16 67.08 5.69 -14.22
C ARG A 16 67.61 4.74 -15.30
N ARG A 17 66.78 3.80 -15.77
CA ARG A 17 66.85 3.27 -17.15
C ARG A 17 65.55 3.60 -17.88
N ARG A 18 65.68 4.28 -19.03
CA ARG A 18 64.60 4.62 -19.97
C ARG A 18 64.16 3.36 -20.74
N ALA A 19 62.85 3.16 -20.85
CA ALA A 19 62.23 2.30 -21.84
C ALA A 19 61.89 3.11 -23.12
N PRO A 20 61.89 2.50 -24.32
CA PRO A 20 61.71 3.20 -25.59
C PRO A 20 60.24 3.58 -25.86
N THR A 21 60.06 4.74 -26.49
CA THR A 21 58.78 5.30 -26.95
C THR A 21 58.17 4.53 -28.12
N PRO A 22 56.83 4.32 -28.15
CA PRO A 22 56.11 3.77 -29.31
C PRO A 22 55.88 4.83 -30.42
N PRO A 23 55.63 4.41 -31.67
CA PRO A 23 55.48 5.31 -32.81
C PRO A 23 54.14 6.06 -32.80
N PRO A 24 54.04 7.21 -33.50
CA PRO A 24 52.86 8.07 -33.46
C PRO A 24 51.68 7.46 -34.22
N SER A 25 50.51 7.50 -33.59
CA SER A 25 49.22 7.08 -34.11
C SER A 25 48.69 8.04 -35.18
N GLN A 26 48.14 7.47 -36.26
CA GLN A 26 47.46 8.20 -37.34
C GLN A 26 46.19 8.90 -36.84
N PRO A 27 45.79 10.04 -37.43
CA PRO A 27 44.57 10.74 -37.06
C PRO A 27 43.32 9.95 -37.48
N PRO A 28 42.24 9.99 -36.67
CA PRO A 28 41.06 9.14 -36.88
C PRO A 28 40.26 9.57 -38.11
N GLN A 29 39.99 8.59 -38.98
CA GLN A 29 39.01 8.72 -40.05
C GLN A 29 37.60 8.90 -39.46
N LYS A 30 36.87 9.92 -39.94
CA LYS A 30 35.46 10.16 -39.61
C LYS A 30 34.60 8.98 -40.07
N ARG A 31 34.21 8.11 -39.15
CA ARG A 31 33.05 7.21 -39.33
C ARG A 31 31.76 7.99 -39.09
N ALA A 32 30.84 7.89 -40.02
CA ALA A 32 29.49 8.43 -39.91
C ALA A 32 28.80 7.89 -38.66
N ARG A 33 28.24 8.78 -37.84
CA ARG A 33 27.42 8.43 -36.68
C ARG A 33 26.12 7.79 -37.16
N GLN A 34 25.94 6.50 -36.88
CA GLN A 34 24.59 5.94 -36.75
C GLN A 34 24.04 6.41 -35.39
N SER A 35 22.81 6.93 -35.40
CA SER A 35 22.13 7.52 -34.24
C SER A 35 21.77 6.44 -33.21
N PRO A 36 21.98 6.66 -31.90
CA PRO A 36 21.61 5.71 -30.83
C PRO A 36 20.09 5.55 -30.60
N LEU A 37 19.26 6.15 -31.44
CA LEU A 37 17.81 6.20 -31.27
C LEU A 37 17.09 4.96 -31.82
N SER A 38 17.65 4.28 -32.83
CA SER A 38 17.00 3.11 -33.44
C SER A 38 16.91 1.92 -32.49
N ASP A 39 17.95 1.68 -31.68
CA ASP A 39 18.03 0.48 -30.84
C ASP A 39 17.17 0.64 -29.57
N ALA A 40 16.98 1.87 -29.10
CA ALA A 40 16.06 2.18 -28.00
C ALA A 40 14.59 2.14 -28.43
N GLU A 41 14.29 2.49 -29.69
CA GLU A 41 12.93 2.42 -30.25
C GLU A 41 12.50 0.97 -30.52
N VAL A 42 13.41 0.12 -31.01
CA VAL A 42 13.16 -1.33 -31.18
C VAL A 42 12.93 -2.01 -29.82
N TYR A 43 13.70 -1.67 -28.79
CA TYR A 43 13.52 -2.22 -27.44
C TYR A 43 12.21 -1.73 -26.78
N LEU A 44 11.77 -0.50 -27.06
CA LEU A 44 10.52 0.04 -26.54
C LEU A 44 9.29 -0.55 -27.25
N ASP A 45 9.38 -0.92 -28.51
CA ASP A 45 8.27 -1.53 -29.24
C ASP A 45 8.11 -3.04 -28.93
N GLU A 46 9.20 -3.78 -28.72
CA GLU A 46 9.12 -5.17 -28.19
C GLU A 46 8.55 -5.21 -26.76
N VAL A 47 8.93 -4.25 -25.91
CA VAL A 47 8.38 -4.08 -24.57
C VAL A 47 6.88 -3.73 -24.65
N LYS A 48 6.48 -2.82 -25.54
CA LYS A 48 5.05 -2.49 -25.74
C LYS A 48 4.24 -3.67 -26.26
N GLU A 49 4.77 -4.50 -27.16
CA GLU A 49 4.02 -5.63 -27.72
C GLU A 49 3.74 -6.71 -26.67
N VAL A 50 4.72 -6.98 -25.80
CA VAL A 50 4.55 -7.85 -24.62
C VAL A 50 3.51 -7.28 -23.64
N PHE A 51 3.55 -5.97 -23.36
CA PHE A 51 2.62 -5.33 -22.41
C PHE A 51 1.22 -5.03 -23.00
N SER A 52 1.07 -4.94 -24.32
CA SER A 52 -0.22 -4.73 -25.00
C SER A 52 -1.11 -5.97 -24.94
N SER A 53 -0.51 -7.16 -24.96
CA SER A 53 -1.22 -8.44 -24.78
C SER A 53 -1.72 -8.67 -23.34
N ALA A 54 -1.15 -7.96 -22.36
CA ALA A 54 -1.51 -8.05 -20.94
C ALA A 54 -2.65 -7.10 -20.53
N ALA A 55 -3.03 -6.15 -21.40
CA ALA A 55 -3.90 -5.02 -21.05
C ALA A 55 -5.41 -5.30 -21.06
N TYR A 56 -5.87 -6.56 -21.23
CA TYR A 56 -7.31 -6.88 -21.27
C TYR A 56 -7.69 -8.22 -20.62
N ARG A 57 -7.09 -8.57 -19.48
CA ARG A 57 -7.61 -9.61 -18.61
C ARG A 57 -7.79 -9.08 -17.19
N ALA A 58 -8.96 -8.49 -16.93
CA ALA A 58 -9.46 -8.43 -15.56
C ALA A 58 -9.57 -9.89 -15.07
N PRO A 59 -9.00 -10.26 -13.92
CA PRO A 59 -9.08 -11.63 -13.47
C PRO A 59 -10.49 -12.00 -13.04
N ILE A 60 -10.91 -13.18 -13.47
CA ILE A 60 -12.16 -13.89 -13.13
C ILE A 60 -12.17 -14.33 -11.64
N GLY A 61 -11.12 -14.07 -10.86
CA GLY A 61 -10.87 -14.80 -9.61
C GLY A 61 -11.39 -14.20 -8.29
N CYS A 62 -11.64 -12.89 -8.20
CA CYS A 62 -12.09 -12.26 -6.94
C CYS A 62 -13.54 -11.75 -6.93
N HIS A 63 -14.16 -11.50 -8.09
CA HIS A 63 -15.44 -10.78 -8.14
C HIS A 63 -16.57 -11.46 -8.92
N GLU A 64 -16.30 -12.42 -9.79
CA GLU A 64 -17.36 -13.16 -10.48
C GLU A 64 -17.55 -14.53 -9.84
N GLU A 65 -18.78 -14.80 -9.42
CA GLU A 65 -19.31 -16.13 -9.08
C GLU A 65 -19.34 -17.07 -10.30
N THR A 66 -18.35 -17.02 -11.18
CA THR A 66 -18.12 -18.15 -12.08
C THR A 66 -17.68 -19.31 -11.20
N GLU A 67 -18.60 -20.26 -11.00
CA GLU A 67 -18.46 -21.45 -10.17
C GLU A 67 -17.16 -22.18 -10.54
N VAL A 68 -16.08 -21.86 -9.83
CA VAL A 68 -14.89 -22.69 -9.81
C VAL A 68 -15.36 -24.00 -9.19
N PRO A 69 -15.25 -25.13 -9.90
CA PRO A 69 -15.64 -26.43 -9.37
C PRO A 69 -14.99 -26.66 -8.01
N ALA A 70 -15.77 -27.22 -7.08
CA ALA A 70 -15.36 -27.40 -5.69
C ALA A 70 -14.17 -28.36 -5.51
N ASP A 71 -13.72 -29.00 -6.59
CA ASP A 71 -12.68 -30.02 -6.64
C ASP A 71 -11.38 -29.56 -7.32
N ARG A 72 -11.24 -28.27 -7.67
CA ARG A 72 -10.01 -27.74 -8.29
C ARG A 72 -9.70 -26.30 -7.91
N TRP A 73 -8.41 -25.95 -7.91
CA TRP A 73 -8.01 -24.56 -7.70
C TRP A 73 -8.39 -23.67 -8.88
N ALA A 74 -8.82 -22.44 -8.59
CA ALA A 74 -8.98 -21.44 -9.62
C ALA A 74 -7.65 -21.08 -10.30
N SER A 75 -7.72 -20.77 -11.58
CA SER A 75 -6.59 -20.35 -12.41
C SER A 75 -6.64 -18.84 -12.62
N TRP A 76 -5.49 -18.21 -12.41
CA TRP A 76 -5.25 -16.79 -12.69
C TRP A 76 -4.32 -16.61 -13.88
N ASP A 77 -3.36 -17.50 -13.96
CA ASP A 77 -2.24 -17.47 -14.88
C ASP A 77 -1.76 -18.91 -15.09
N TYR A 78 -1.56 -19.27 -16.34
CA TYR A 78 -1.16 -20.61 -16.71
C TYR A 78 0.25 -20.95 -16.20
N ALA A 79 1.15 -19.95 -16.16
CA ALA A 79 2.49 -20.17 -15.63
C ALA A 79 2.46 -20.43 -14.12
N MET A 80 1.63 -19.69 -13.37
CA MET A 80 1.35 -19.97 -11.96
C MET A 80 0.76 -21.37 -11.75
N ASP A 81 -0.14 -21.83 -12.62
CA ASP A 81 -0.72 -23.18 -12.51
C ASP A 81 0.35 -24.27 -12.62
N ILE A 82 1.29 -24.13 -13.56
CA ILE A 82 2.41 -25.06 -13.72
C ILE A 82 3.30 -25.06 -12.48
N GLU A 83 3.66 -23.88 -11.98
CA GLU A 83 4.52 -23.73 -10.79
C GLU A 83 3.85 -24.32 -9.55
N TRP A 84 2.54 -24.08 -9.39
CA TRP A 84 1.74 -24.64 -8.31
C TRP A 84 1.67 -26.16 -8.37
N ASN A 85 1.41 -26.75 -9.54
CA ASN A 85 1.36 -28.21 -9.68
C ASN A 85 2.72 -28.85 -9.36
N ARG A 86 3.83 -28.22 -9.78
CA ARG A 86 5.18 -28.66 -9.42
C ARG A 86 5.41 -28.58 -7.91
N PHE A 87 4.99 -27.49 -7.27
CA PHE A 87 5.05 -27.35 -5.82
C PHE A 87 4.25 -28.46 -5.11
N VAL A 88 3.02 -28.74 -5.54
CA VAL A 88 2.17 -29.80 -4.98
C VAL A 88 2.86 -31.17 -5.10
N THR A 89 3.42 -31.51 -6.26
CA THR A 89 4.20 -32.75 -6.41
C THR A 89 5.40 -32.81 -5.48
N ASN A 90 6.14 -31.70 -5.34
CA ASN A 90 7.32 -31.64 -4.49
C ASN A 90 6.98 -31.77 -3.01
N ILE A 91 5.91 -31.13 -2.54
CA ILE A 91 5.53 -31.18 -1.12
C ILE A 91 4.94 -32.55 -0.74
N GLN A 92 4.24 -33.22 -1.67
CA GLN A 92 3.84 -34.62 -1.49
C GLN A 92 5.08 -35.53 -1.38
N ALA A 93 6.06 -35.35 -2.25
CA ALA A 93 7.33 -36.09 -2.18
C ALA A 93 8.13 -35.80 -0.90
N ALA A 94 7.95 -34.62 -0.31
CA ALA A 94 8.52 -34.25 0.99
C ALA A 94 7.82 -34.92 2.18
N GLY A 95 6.64 -35.53 1.97
CA GLY A 95 5.90 -36.30 2.97
C GLY A 95 4.52 -35.75 3.33
N LEU A 96 4.01 -34.74 2.62
CA LEU A 96 2.64 -34.27 2.83
C LEU A 96 1.62 -35.30 2.33
N GLY A 97 0.67 -35.69 3.18
CA GLY A 97 -0.39 -36.63 2.83
C GLY A 97 -1.34 -36.10 1.74
N ASP A 98 -1.80 -36.99 0.86
CA ASP A 98 -2.71 -36.67 -0.24
C ASP A 98 -4.06 -36.08 0.24
N ASP A 99 -4.49 -36.45 1.44
CA ASP A 99 -5.69 -35.94 2.09
C ASP A 99 -5.61 -34.46 2.46
N LEU A 100 -4.39 -33.92 2.63
CA LEU A 100 -4.15 -32.52 2.95
C LEU A 100 -3.95 -31.64 1.71
N VAL A 101 -3.68 -32.24 0.54
CA VAL A 101 -3.45 -31.50 -0.72
C VAL A 101 -4.63 -30.59 -1.07
N PRO A 102 -5.90 -31.03 -0.98
CA PRO A 102 -7.05 -30.15 -1.23
C PRO A 102 -7.11 -28.95 -0.28
N GLU A 103 -6.50 -28.99 0.90
CA GLU A 103 -6.54 -27.87 1.86
C GLU A 103 -5.44 -26.83 1.64
N LEU A 104 -4.51 -27.08 0.70
CA LEU A 104 -3.48 -26.12 0.35
C LEU A 104 -4.07 -24.83 -0.24
N SER A 105 -3.43 -23.72 0.08
CA SER A 105 -3.82 -22.38 -0.39
C SER A 105 -2.92 -21.95 -1.56
N LYS A 106 -3.48 -21.96 -2.77
CA LYS A 106 -2.74 -21.58 -3.98
C LYS A 106 -2.51 -20.06 -4.02
N PRO A 107 -1.35 -19.58 -4.52
CA PRO A 107 -1.15 -18.15 -4.73
C PRO A 107 -2.26 -17.52 -5.59
N SER A 108 -2.61 -16.28 -5.26
CA SER A 108 -3.52 -15.45 -6.05
C SER A 108 -2.71 -14.52 -6.95
N GLY A 109 -3.17 -14.32 -8.19
CA GLY A 109 -2.50 -13.46 -9.16
C GLY A 109 -1.44 -14.17 -10.02
N PRO A 110 -0.83 -13.44 -10.97
CA PRO A 110 0.09 -14.02 -11.95
C PRO A 110 1.46 -14.35 -11.36
N ARG A 111 2.18 -15.27 -12.02
CA ARG A 111 3.53 -15.69 -11.62
C ARG A 111 4.53 -14.55 -11.54
N ASP A 112 4.59 -13.75 -12.60
CA ASP A 112 5.58 -12.70 -12.81
C ASP A 112 5.02 -11.30 -12.44
N ALA A 113 4.27 -11.24 -11.34
CA ALA A 113 3.72 -9.99 -10.82
C ALA A 113 4.82 -9.03 -10.34
N LEU A 114 4.64 -7.73 -10.57
CA LEU A 114 5.60 -6.70 -10.11
C LEU A 114 5.68 -6.61 -8.57
N LEU A 115 4.55 -6.81 -7.89
CA LEU A 115 4.42 -6.78 -6.44
C LEU A 115 4.08 -8.17 -5.89
N CYS A 116 4.92 -8.69 -5.01
CA CYS A 116 4.61 -9.86 -4.18
C CYS A 116 4.15 -9.43 -2.78
N CYS A 117 2.97 -9.85 -2.36
CA CYS A 117 2.53 -9.80 -0.97
C CYS A 117 2.74 -11.16 -0.32
N LEU A 118 3.79 -11.29 0.49
CA LEU A 118 4.19 -12.56 1.11
C LEU A 118 3.62 -12.67 2.54
N TRP A 119 2.58 -13.49 2.67
CA TRP A 119 1.90 -13.86 3.91
C TRP A 119 2.56 -15.06 4.59
N HIS A 120 2.21 -15.32 5.84
CA HIS A 120 2.89 -16.35 6.64
C HIS A 120 2.30 -17.74 6.36
N TYR A 121 1.05 -17.98 6.73
CA TYR A 121 0.33 -19.22 6.47
C TYR A 121 -1.19 -18.99 6.50
N PRO A 122 -1.97 -19.79 5.76
CA PRO A 122 -3.42 -19.69 5.77
C PRO A 122 -4.00 -20.37 7.02
N THR A 123 -5.14 -19.85 7.49
CA THR A 123 -5.91 -20.49 8.59
C THR A 123 -7.21 -21.07 8.06
N TYR A 124 -7.95 -21.76 8.93
CA TYR A 124 -9.32 -22.22 8.64
C TYR A 124 -10.39 -21.12 8.74
N ARG A 125 -10.01 -19.86 9.01
CA ARG A 125 -10.94 -18.72 8.95
C ARG A 125 -11.09 -18.26 7.50
N THR A 126 -11.85 -19.04 6.73
CA THR A 126 -12.09 -18.86 5.29
C THR A 126 -13.39 -19.56 4.93
N THR A 127 -14.09 -19.08 3.91
CA THR A 127 -15.21 -19.82 3.29
C THR A 127 -14.75 -20.81 2.22
N ARG A 128 -13.50 -20.71 1.75
CA ARG A 128 -12.87 -21.55 0.73
C ARG A 128 -11.77 -22.43 1.32
N ARG A 129 -12.19 -23.35 2.21
CA ARG A 129 -11.27 -24.29 2.88
C ARG A 129 -10.51 -25.15 1.88
N PHE A 130 -11.23 -25.77 0.94
CA PHE A 130 -10.67 -26.66 -0.06
C PHE A 130 -10.44 -25.92 -1.37
N TYR A 131 -9.33 -26.25 -2.03
CA TYR A 131 -8.85 -25.67 -3.27
C TYR A 131 -8.86 -24.13 -3.26
N GLY A 132 -8.58 -23.58 -2.09
CA GLY A 132 -8.63 -22.15 -1.82
C GLY A 132 -7.42 -21.42 -2.37
N GLN A 133 -7.49 -20.09 -2.32
CA GLN A 133 -6.40 -19.22 -2.72
C GLN A 133 -5.97 -18.32 -1.57
N THR A 134 -4.73 -17.83 -1.63
CA THR A 134 -4.16 -17.02 -0.55
C THR A 134 -4.94 -15.72 -0.37
N LEU A 135 -5.23 -14.97 -1.42
CA LEU A 135 -6.04 -13.75 -1.30
C LEU A 135 -7.53 -14.11 -1.22
N ASP A 136 -8.00 -14.35 0.00
CA ASP A 136 -9.40 -14.64 0.30
C ASP A 136 -10.01 -13.56 1.19
N PRO A 137 -10.92 -12.71 0.67
CA PRO A 137 -11.53 -11.61 1.44
C PRO A 137 -12.49 -12.08 2.55
N SER A 138 -12.87 -13.36 2.59
CA SER A 138 -13.63 -13.92 3.71
C SER A 138 -12.80 -14.01 5.00
N ASN A 139 -11.47 -13.98 4.87
CA ASN A 139 -10.56 -13.85 6.00
C ASN A 139 -10.32 -12.37 6.34
N ASP A 140 -10.65 -11.97 7.57
CA ASP A 140 -10.50 -10.58 8.02
C ASP A 140 -9.06 -10.03 7.85
N CYS A 141 -8.04 -10.85 8.04
CA CYS A 141 -6.64 -10.40 7.91
C CYS A 141 -6.30 -10.10 6.45
N LEU A 142 -6.73 -10.95 5.52
CA LEU A 142 -6.48 -10.78 4.09
C LEU A 142 -7.33 -9.67 3.48
N ARG A 143 -8.53 -9.43 4.03
CA ARG A 143 -9.37 -8.29 3.64
C ARG A 143 -8.66 -6.94 3.77
N VAL A 144 -7.70 -6.80 4.71
CA VAL A 144 -6.85 -5.61 4.82
C VAL A 144 -6.10 -5.32 3.51
N GLN A 145 -5.58 -6.35 2.84
CA GLN A 145 -4.94 -6.19 1.55
C GLN A 145 -5.97 -5.89 0.46
N CYS A 146 -7.07 -6.65 0.39
CA CYS A 146 -8.12 -6.43 -0.61
C CYS A 146 -8.64 -4.99 -0.59
N ASP A 147 -8.92 -4.46 0.60
CA ASP A 147 -9.43 -3.11 0.78
C ASP A 147 -8.36 -2.02 0.50
N LYS A 148 -7.07 -2.37 0.59
CA LYS A 148 -5.96 -1.42 0.36
C LYS A 148 -5.62 -1.27 -1.12
N ILE A 149 -5.46 -2.38 -1.84
CA ILE A 149 -4.86 -2.40 -3.18
C ILE A 149 -5.75 -3.06 -4.25
N LEU A 150 -6.92 -3.58 -3.85
CA LEU A 150 -7.81 -4.40 -4.68
C LEU A 150 -7.09 -5.63 -5.25
N ASP A 151 -7.84 -6.42 -6.00
CA ASP A 151 -7.27 -7.44 -6.84
C ASP A 151 -6.76 -6.80 -8.15
N HIS A 152 -5.48 -7.02 -8.49
CA HIS A 152 -4.82 -6.40 -9.63
C HIS A 152 -3.80 -7.35 -10.26
N THR A 153 -3.69 -7.32 -11.59
CA THR A 153 -2.77 -8.16 -12.38
C THR A 153 -1.28 -7.92 -12.13
N ASN A 154 -0.93 -6.90 -11.33
CA ASN A 154 0.46 -6.61 -10.94
C ASN A 154 0.78 -7.15 -9.54
N VAL A 155 -0.15 -7.86 -8.90
CA VAL A 155 -0.02 -8.34 -7.53
C VAL A 155 -0.09 -9.87 -7.52
N ARG A 156 0.93 -10.50 -6.94
CA ARG A 156 0.91 -11.91 -6.52
C ARG A 156 0.78 -11.93 -5.00
N THR A 157 -0.20 -12.67 -4.48
CA THR A 157 -0.37 -12.90 -3.05
C THR A 157 -0.09 -14.35 -2.74
N GLN A 158 0.85 -14.61 -1.84
CA GLN A 158 1.30 -15.97 -1.56
C GLN A 158 1.62 -16.15 -0.08
N ASP A 159 1.29 -17.31 0.45
CA ASP A 159 1.74 -17.74 1.76
C ASP A 159 3.14 -18.36 1.70
N THR A 160 3.94 -18.13 2.74
CA THR A 160 5.23 -18.80 2.91
C THR A 160 5.02 -20.30 3.09
N TYR A 161 4.04 -20.67 3.93
CA TYR A 161 3.63 -22.05 4.15
C TYR A 161 2.18 -22.18 3.68
N PRO A 162 1.91 -22.64 2.44
CA PRO A 162 0.56 -22.68 1.87
C PRO A 162 -0.29 -23.83 2.43
N MET A 163 -0.08 -24.21 3.70
CA MET A 163 -0.77 -25.29 4.41
C MET A 163 -1.65 -24.68 5.50
N ARG A 164 -2.91 -25.09 5.57
CA ARG A 164 -3.85 -24.54 6.55
C ARG A 164 -3.58 -25.07 7.96
N ILE A 165 -3.42 -24.13 8.89
CA ILE A 165 -3.24 -24.45 10.30
C ILE A 165 -4.25 -23.71 11.17
N ALA A 166 -4.79 -24.42 12.17
CA ALA A 166 -5.63 -23.82 13.18
C ALA A 166 -4.81 -22.81 14.00
N TYR A 167 -5.29 -21.58 14.06
CA TYR A 167 -4.65 -20.55 14.88
C TYR A 167 -4.90 -20.83 16.36
N ASP A 168 -3.83 -21.06 17.13
CA ASP A 168 -3.88 -21.16 18.58
C ASP A 168 -3.24 -19.92 19.23
N PRO A 169 -4.04 -19.02 19.85
CA PRO A 169 -3.53 -17.82 20.50
C PRO A 169 -2.63 -18.09 21.72
N LYS A 170 -2.58 -19.32 22.23
CA LYS A 170 -1.71 -19.73 23.33
C LYS A 170 -0.35 -20.25 22.85
N SER A 171 -0.22 -20.56 21.57
CA SER A 171 1.02 -21.04 20.96
C SER A 171 1.85 -19.87 20.42
N ASP A 172 3.18 -20.02 20.38
CA ASP A 172 4.09 -19.04 19.76
C ASP A 172 4.17 -19.20 18.22
N GLY A 173 3.12 -19.76 17.61
CA GLY A 173 3.04 -19.99 16.18
C GLY A 173 2.58 -21.41 15.79
N PRO A 174 2.53 -21.68 14.48
CA PRO A 174 2.08 -22.97 13.96
C PRO A 174 2.94 -24.13 14.48
N GLN A 175 2.28 -25.19 14.95
CA GLN A 175 2.93 -26.36 15.54
C GLN A 175 3.20 -27.43 14.47
N TYR A 176 3.99 -27.08 13.44
CA TYR A 176 4.26 -27.97 12.29
C TYR A 176 4.82 -29.34 12.71
N GLN A 177 5.73 -29.37 13.70
CA GLN A 177 6.31 -30.61 14.20
C GLN A 177 5.26 -31.60 14.72
N LYS A 178 4.21 -31.08 15.37
CA LYS A 178 3.11 -31.90 15.86
C LYS A 178 2.24 -32.45 14.71
N MET A 179 2.18 -31.74 13.59
CA MET A 179 1.36 -32.09 12.45
C MET A 179 2.05 -33.09 11.51
N PHE A 180 3.34 -32.90 11.24
CA PHE A 180 4.06 -33.64 10.20
C PHE A 180 5.17 -34.57 10.74
N GLY A 181 5.46 -34.52 12.05
CA GLY A 181 6.46 -35.38 12.66
C GLY A 181 7.83 -35.26 11.98
N ASP A 182 8.42 -36.40 11.62
CA ASP A 182 9.78 -36.47 11.04
C ASP A 182 9.89 -35.86 9.63
N THR A 183 8.76 -35.61 8.95
CA THR A 183 8.75 -35.00 7.60
C THR A 183 8.71 -33.46 7.64
N THR A 184 8.55 -32.88 8.84
CA THR A 184 8.35 -31.43 9.02
C THR A 184 9.43 -30.59 8.33
N GLU A 185 10.70 -30.92 8.53
CA GLU A 185 11.82 -30.14 7.98
C GLU A 185 11.75 -30.06 6.44
N LYS A 186 11.63 -31.21 5.77
CA LYS A 186 11.55 -31.29 4.30
C LYS A 186 10.34 -30.55 3.72
N ILE A 187 9.19 -30.66 4.41
CA ILE A 187 7.96 -29.95 4.02
C ILE A 187 8.17 -28.44 4.13
N LEU A 188 8.74 -27.96 5.24
CA LEU A 188 8.99 -26.53 5.45
C LEU A 188 10.04 -26.01 4.46
N GLU A 189 11.13 -26.74 4.21
CA GLU A 189 12.12 -26.37 3.18
C GLU A 189 11.50 -26.23 1.79
N THR A 190 10.59 -27.14 1.42
CA THR A 190 9.86 -27.09 0.15
C THR A 190 8.98 -25.83 0.06
N CYS A 191 8.33 -25.46 1.15
CA CYS A 191 7.51 -24.25 1.25
C CYS A 191 8.37 -22.97 1.18
N GLU A 192 9.46 -22.92 1.95
CA GLU A 192 10.39 -21.78 1.98
C GLU A 192 11.03 -21.56 0.61
N ALA A 193 11.42 -22.63 -0.10
CA ALA A 193 11.94 -22.53 -1.46
C ALA A 193 10.89 -21.96 -2.42
N PHE A 194 9.65 -22.42 -2.35
CA PHE A 194 8.54 -21.90 -3.15
C PHE A 194 8.23 -20.42 -2.86
N ALA A 195 8.33 -20.00 -1.60
CA ALA A 195 8.20 -18.61 -1.19
C ALA A 195 9.35 -17.73 -1.70
N LEU A 196 10.58 -18.25 -1.65
CA LEU A 196 11.76 -17.54 -2.11
C LEU A 196 11.73 -17.30 -3.63
N GLU A 197 11.26 -18.27 -4.42
CA GLU A 197 11.06 -18.06 -5.86
C GLU A 197 10.10 -16.90 -6.16
N ALA A 198 8.98 -16.81 -5.43
CA ALA A 198 8.04 -15.70 -5.58
C ALA A 198 8.73 -14.35 -5.31
N VAL A 199 9.52 -14.25 -4.25
CA VAL A 199 10.25 -13.01 -3.92
C VAL A 199 11.30 -12.66 -4.97
N LYS A 200 12.05 -13.65 -5.48
CA LYS A 200 13.07 -13.41 -6.53
C LYS A 200 12.45 -12.99 -7.86
N SER A 201 11.24 -13.45 -8.17
CA SER A 201 10.55 -13.16 -9.43
C SER A 201 9.91 -11.76 -9.48
N SER A 202 9.58 -11.16 -8.33
CA SER A 202 8.96 -9.84 -8.25
C SER A 202 10.00 -8.73 -8.07
N ALA A 203 9.69 -7.52 -8.57
CA ALA A 203 10.53 -6.34 -8.35
C ALA A 203 10.36 -5.73 -6.95
N PHE A 204 9.16 -5.87 -6.38
CA PHE A 204 8.83 -5.37 -5.04
C PHE A 204 8.16 -6.46 -4.21
N THR A 205 8.47 -6.48 -2.92
CA THR A 205 7.85 -7.42 -1.98
C THR A 205 7.38 -6.69 -0.74
N ILE A 206 6.13 -6.92 -0.33
CA ILE A 206 5.66 -6.61 1.03
C ILE A 206 5.69 -7.92 1.82
N CYS A 207 6.67 -8.03 2.72
CA CYS A 207 6.88 -9.17 3.60
C CYS A 207 6.10 -8.98 4.90
N LEU A 208 5.08 -9.82 5.13
CA LEU A 208 4.10 -9.64 6.20
C LEU A 208 4.39 -10.52 7.41
N GLY A 209 4.71 -9.90 8.54
CA GLY A 209 4.93 -10.60 9.80
C GLY A 209 6.39 -10.83 10.15
N LYS A 210 6.65 -10.99 11.45
CA LYS A 210 8.00 -11.13 12.01
C LYS A 210 8.70 -12.38 11.49
N GLN A 211 8.00 -13.51 11.48
CA GLN A 211 8.53 -14.81 11.06
C GLN A 211 9.00 -14.75 9.60
N ASN A 212 8.17 -14.23 8.71
CA ASN A 212 8.54 -14.02 7.30
C ASN A 212 9.75 -13.08 7.16
N SER A 213 9.82 -12.00 7.95
CA SER A 213 10.96 -11.09 7.89
C SER A 213 12.28 -11.80 8.23
N ILE A 214 12.27 -12.65 9.28
CA ILE A 214 13.46 -13.41 9.71
C ILE A 214 13.85 -14.43 8.64
N LEU A 215 12.87 -15.19 8.16
CA LEU A 215 13.07 -16.18 7.11
C LEU A 215 13.68 -15.53 5.87
N LEU A 216 13.08 -14.47 5.37
CA LEU A 216 13.47 -13.90 4.10
C LEU A 216 14.87 -13.26 4.16
N MET A 217 15.21 -12.61 5.28
CA MET A 217 16.58 -12.14 5.50
C MET A 217 17.59 -13.30 5.50
N ARG A 218 17.26 -14.42 6.14
CA ARG A 218 18.12 -15.62 6.19
C ARG A 218 18.28 -16.25 4.79
N GLU A 219 17.19 -16.43 4.05
CA GLU A 219 17.25 -17.11 2.76
C GLU A 219 17.85 -16.25 1.65
N LEU A 220 17.52 -14.96 1.58
CA LEU A 220 18.13 -14.08 0.58
C LEU A 220 19.65 -13.95 0.75
N GLN A 221 20.17 -14.06 1.97
CA GLN A 221 21.62 -14.06 2.23
C GLN A 221 22.33 -15.28 1.66
N LYS A 222 21.61 -16.39 1.45
CA LYS A 222 22.17 -17.61 0.88
C LYS A 222 22.09 -17.64 -0.65
N VAL A 223 21.36 -16.71 -1.28
CA VAL A 223 21.20 -16.70 -2.73
C VAL A 223 22.50 -16.24 -3.37
N GLU A 224 23.15 -17.16 -4.07
CA GLU A 224 24.32 -16.84 -4.88
C GLU A 224 23.98 -15.80 -5.95
N GLY A 225 24.84 -14.80 -6.11
CA GLY A 225 24.60 -13.74 -7.09
C GLY A 225 23.92 -12.50 -6.54
N LEU A 226 23.40 -12.53 -5.31
CA LEU A 226 22.72 -11.38 -4.70
C LEU A 226 23.56 -10.70 -3.61
N TYR A 227 23.59 -9.38 -3.68
CA TYR A 227 24.08 -8.49 -2.63
C TYR A 227 22.90 -7.81 -1.94
N LEU A 228 22.91 -7.76 -0.61
CA LEU A 228 21.82 -7.22 0.19
C LEU A 228 22.24 -5.95 0.93
N GLU A 229 21.46 -4.90 0.75
CA GLU A 229 21.62 -3.61 1.42
C GLU A 229 20.40 -3.31 2.29
N GLU A 230 20.60 -3.00 3.57
CA GLU A 230 19.52 -2.58 4.46
C GLU A 230 19.45 -1.04 4.52
N TYR A 231 18.35 -0.47 4.04
CA TYR A 231 18.10 0.97 4.09
C TYR A 231 17.18 1.31 5.24
N ARG A 232 17.72 1.99 6.25
CA ARG A 232 16.99 2.40 7.45
C ARG A 232 16.17 3.65 7.19
N MET A 233 14.88 3.59 7.48
CA MET A 233 13.99 4.74 7.43
C MET A 233 14.26 5.65 8.63
N ARG A 234 14.26 6.97 8.39
CA ARG A 234 14.42 8.00 9.43
C ARG A 234 13.12 8.22 10.21
N ILE A 235 12.60 7.14 10.78
CA ILE A 235 11.35 7.14 11.54
C ILE A 235 11.67 6.62 12.95
N PRO A 236 11.29 7.34 14.03
CA PRO A 236 11.59 6.96 15.41
C PRO A 236 10.67 5.83 15.91
N LEU A 237 10.46 4.81 15.07
CA LEU A 237 9.67 3.63 15.36
C LEU A 237 10.54 2.39 15.26
N LEU A 238 10.20 1.40 16.08
CA LEU A 238 10.78 0.07 15.97
C LEU A 238 9.73 -0.88 15.39
N MET A 239 10.10 -1.62 14.36
CA MET A 239 9.34 -2.76 13.85
C MET A 239 10.12 -4.02 14.19
N TYR A 240 9.47 -4.97 14.86
CA TYR A 240 10.13 -6.20 15.33
C TYR A 240 11.39 -5.98 16.20
N ARG A 241 11.37 -4.91 17.00
CA ARG A 241 12.52 -4.46 17.83
C ARG A 241 13.74 -4.02 17.03
N ARG A 242 13.57 -3.69 15.74
CA ARG A 242 14.59 -3.13 14.86
C ARG A 242 14.13 -1.79 14.34
N GLN A 243 15.07 -0.93 13.98
CA GLN A 243 14.74 0.29 13.25
C GLN A 243 14.02 -0.09 11.96
N VAL A 244 12.96 0.65 11.62
CA VAL A 244 12.22 0.40 10.37
C VAL A 244 13.19 0.51 9.20
N SER A 245 13.21 -0.49 8.34
CA SER A 245 14.08 -0.55 7.17
C SER A 245 13.38 -1.25 6.00
N CYS A 246 13.93 -1.07 4.80
CA CYS A 246 13.69 -1.96 3.67
C CYS A 246 15.00 -2.65 3.27
N LEU A 247 14.89 -3.80 2.62
CA LEU A 247 16.01 -4.55 2.09
C LEU A 247 16.04 -4.36 0.57
N VAL A 248 17.18 -3.99 0.01
CA VAL A 248 17.40 -3.90 -1.43
C VAL A 248 18.32 -5.05 -1.83
N ALA A 249 17.82 -5.93 -2.69
CA ALA A 249 18.60 -7.01 -3.28
C ALA A 249 19.10 -6.58 -4.66
N ARG A 250 20.43 -6.62 -4.86
CA ARG A 250 21.10 -6.29 -6.11
C ARG A 250 21.81 -7.52 -6.67
N ASP A 251 21.95 -7.60 -7.98
CA ASP A 251 22.89 -8.55 -8.57
C ASP A 251 24.33 -8.04 -8.53
N HIS A 252 25.29 -8.86 -8.98
CA HIS A 252 26.70 -8.48 -9.12
C HIS A 252 26.94 -7.27 -10.06
N GLY A 253 26.00 -6.97 -10.96
CA GLY A 253 26.06 -5.79 -11.82
C GLY A 253 25.54 -4.51 -11.15
N GLY A 254 25.08 -4.60 -9.89
CA GLY A 254 24.48 -3.49 -9.15
C GLY A 254 23.01 -3.24 -9.49
N THR A 255 22.41 -4.03 -10.38
CA THR A 255 21.01 -3.90 -10.79
C THR A 255 20.12 -4.33 -9.65
N ILE A 256 19.14 -3.49 -9.28
CA ILE A 256 18.14 -3.84 -8.27
C ILE A 256 17.26 -4.96 -8.82
N ARG A 257 17.25 -6.10 -8.14
CA ARG A 257 16.43 -7.27 -8.47
C ARG A 257 15.15 -7.29 -7.67
N ASN A 258 15.19 -6.91 -6.39
CA ASN A 258 14.01 -6.81 -5.54
C ASN A 258 14.20 -5.73 -4.47
N VAL A 259 13.10 -5.07 -4.08
CA VAL A 259 13.02 -4.25 -2.86
C VAL A 259 11.97 -4.83 -1.91
N VAL A 260 12.42 -5.28 -0.74
CA VAL A 260 11.57 -5.87 0.29
C VAL A 260 11.22 -4.82 1.35
N PHE A 261 9.92 -4.62 1.54
CA PHE A 261 9.35 -3.84 2.63
C PHE A 261 8.76 -4.76 3.69
N PHE A 262 9.07 -4.50 4.95
CA PHE A 262 8.50 -5.25 6.07
C PHE A 262 7.23 -4.57 6.56
N SER A 263 6.18 -5.36 6.78
CA SER A 263 4.90 -4.88 7.29
C SER A 263 4.36 -5.80 8.38
N TYR A 264 3.63 -5.26 9.36
CA TYR A 264 2.89 -6.09 10.31
C TYR A 264 1.86 -6.94 9.54
N HIS A 265 1.64 -8.14 10.06
CA HIS A 265 0.63 -9.05 9.58
C HIS A 265 -0.77 -8.45 9.75
N GLY A 266 -1.73 -8.77 8.86
CA GLY A 266 -3.10 -8.23 8.91
C GLY A 266 -3.79 -8.38 10.28
N MET A 267 -3.51 -9.48 10.97
CA MET A 267 -3.95 -9.77 12.36
C MET A 267 -3.63 -8.64 13.35
N TYR A 268 -2.52 -7.92 13.14
CA TYR A 268 -2.12 -6.81 13.99
C TYR A 268 -3.13 -5.65 13.93
N PHE A 269 -3.78 -5.43 12.78
CA PHE A 269 -4.73 -4.33 12.61
C PHE A 269 -6.17 -4.75 12.93
N THR A 270 -6.50 -6.02 12.69
CA THR A 270 -7.88 -6.52 12.82
C THR A 270 -8.19 -7.08 14.20
N HIS A 271 -7.21 -7.66 14.89
CA HIS A 271 -7.42 -8.38 16.15
C HIS A 271 -6.64 -7.82 17.33
N LEU A 272 -5.53 -7.11 17.10
CA LEU A 272 -4.80 -6.45 18.19
C LEU A 272 -5.34 -5.03 18.41
N VAL A 273 -5.97 -4.82 19.56
CA VAL A 273 -6.78 -3.62 19.89
C VAL A 273 -5.95 -2.33 20.09
N LYS A 274 -4.64 -2.32 19.78
CA LYS A 274 -3.72 -1.26 20.26
C LYS A 274 -2.60 -0.88 19.28
N ALA A 275 -2.83 -0.95 17.97
CA ALA A 275 -1.91 -0.32 17.03
C ALA A 275 -1.80 1.19 17.34
N THR A 276 -0.58 1.71 17.53
CA THR A 276 -0.40 3.15 17.72
C THR A 276 -0.62 3.89 16.41
N LYS A 277 -0.96 5.18 16.47
CA LYS A 277 -1.22 6.00 15.28
C LYS A 277 -0.01 6.00 14.33
N GLU A 278 1.19 6.10 14.89
CA GLU A 278 2.45 6.15 14.17
C GLU A 278 2.70 4.84 13.41
N VAL A 279 2.37 3.70 14.02
CA VAL A 279 2.40 2.40 13.34
C VAL A 279 1.40 2.36 12.19
N LEU A 280 0.15 2.80 12.40
CA LEU A 280 -0.85 2.83 11.33
C LEU A 280 -0.43 3.72 10.16
N LEU A 281 0.10 4.91 10.44
CA LEU A 281 0.61 5.84 9.42
C LEU A 281 1.83 5.26 8.68
N LEU A 282 2.72 4.57 9.39
CA LEU A 282 3.84 3.86 8.77
C LEU A 282 3.37 2.83 7.75
N HIS A 283 2.32 2.06 8.06
CA HIS A 283 1.79 1.08 7.12
C HIS A 283 1.07 1.72 5.93
N ASP A 284 0.38 2.84 6.13
CA ASP A 284 -0.12 3.62 4.98
C ASP A 284 1.03 4.10 4.10
N LEU A 285 2.13 4.61 4.67
CA LEU A 285 3.31 5.05 3.93
C LEU A 285 3.95 3.91 3.13
N ILE A 286 4.27 2.79 3.79
CA ILE A 286 4.91 1.63 3.17
C ILE A 286 4.06 1.11 2.02
N TRP A 287 2.77 0.83 2.27
CA TRP A 287 1.91 0.26 1.25
C TRP A 287 1.66 1.23 0.10
N ASN A 288 1.43 2.52 0.38
CA ASN A 288 1.24 3.52 -0.69
C ASN A 288 2.49 3.64 -1.56
N GLY A 289 3.68 3.76 -0.96
CA GLY A 289 4.93 3.91 -1.70
C GLY A 289 5.24 2.69 -2.57
N VAL A 290 5.06 1.48 -2.03
CA VAL A 290 5.27 0.24 -2.81
C VAL A 290 4.26 0.13 -3.95
N CYS A 291 3.00 0.47 -3.71
CA CYS A 291 1.97 0.45 -4.76
C CYS A 291 2.30 1.43 -5.88
N GLU A 292 2.70 2.65 -5.54
CA GLU A 292 3.11 3.67 -6.50
C GLU A 292 4.29 3.18 -7.37
N TRP A 293 5.33 2.61 -6.76
CA TRP A 293 6.51 2.11 -7.49
C TRP A 293 6.21 0.85 -8.32
N SER A 294 5.31 0.00 -7.86
CA SER A 294 4.87 -1.22 -8.57
C SER A 294 3.72 -0.97 -9.55
N ARG A 295 3.26 0.28 -9.71
CA ARG A 295 2.12 0.66 -10.56
C ARG A 295 0.84 -0.12 -10.19
N VAL A 296 0.65 -0.39 -8.91
CA VAL A 296 -0.58 -0.96 -8.35
C VAL A 296 -1.45 0.20 -7.85
N PRO A 297 -2.72 0.30 -8.28
CA PRO A 297 -3.62 1.33 -7.78
C PRO A 297 -3.85 1.21 -6.27
N VAL A 298 -3.84 2.33 -5.56
CA VAL A 298 -4.21 2.39 -4.13
C VAL A 298 -5.68 2.72 -4.01
N ALA A 299 -6.50 1.77 -3.54
CA ALA A 299 -7.92 2.03 -3.32
C ALA A 299 -8.19 2.90 -2.09
N SER A 300 -7.34 2.80 -1.07
CA SER A 300 -7.48 3.58 0.16
C SER A 300 -6.13 4.03 0.72
N HIS A 301 -5.76 5.29 0.44
CA HIS A 301 -4.49 5.88 0.92
C HIS A 301 -4.35 5.94 2.44
N ARG A 302 -5.47 5.90 3.17
CA ARG A 302 -5.56 5.96 4.63
C ARG A 302 -6.12 4.68 5.25
N HIS A 303 -6.03 3.56 4.54
CA HIS A 303 -6.62 2.30 4.95
C HIS A 303 -6.19 1.91 6.38
N PHE A 304 -4.90 1.95 6.68
CA PHE A 304 -4.40 1.54 7.99
C PHE A 304 -4.77 2.56 9.08
N SER A 305 -4.57 3.84 8.82
CA SER A 305 -4.92 4.91 9.75
C SER A 305 -6.41 4.98 10.10
N ASN A 306 -7.29 4.41 9.27
CA ASN A 306 -8.72 4.28 9.57
C ASN A 306 -9.05 3.18 10.61
N PHE A 307 -8.16 2.21 10.90
CA PHE A 307 -8.38 1.23 11.98
C PHE A 307 -8.34 1.87 13.37
N GLY A 308 -7.70 3.04 13.52
CA GLY A 308 -7.71 3.80 14.75
C GLY A 308 -9.08 4.41 15.02
N LYS A 309 -9.97 3.69 15.73
CA LYS A 309 -11.19 4.27 16.31
C LYS A 309 -10.80 5.49 17.14
N GLU A 310 -11.33 6.66 16.78
CA GLU A 310 -10.98 7.94 17.37
C GLU A 310 -9.48 8.01 17.64
N VAL A 311 -8.70 8.16 16.57
CA VAL A 311 -7.34 8.69 16.70
C VAL A 311 -7.49 9.91 17.62
N HIS A 312 -7.06 9.79 18.89
CA HIS A 312 -6.84 10.95 19.72
C HIS A 312 -5.88 11.78 18.88
N ARG A 313 -6.41 12.85 18.26
CA ARG A 313 -5.56 13.86 17.67
C ARG A 313 -4.65 14.24 18.81
N LEU A 314 -3.38 13.84 18.73
CA LEU A 314 -2.36 14.25 19.68
C LEU A 314 -2.59 15.74 19.86
N GLY A 315 -2.87 16.14 21.11
CA GLY A 315 -3.06 17.55 21.38
C GLY A 315 -1.78 18.27 20.97
N PRO A 316 -1.85 19.59 20.70
CA PRO A 316 -0.64 20.37 20.43
C PRO A 316 0.48 20.10 21.44
N LEU A 317 0.12 19.91 22.72
CA LEU A 317 1.05 19.56 23.78
C LEU A 317 1.72 18.18 23.60
N ASP A 318 0.99 17.16 23.17
CA ASP A 318 1.55 15.82 22.97
C ASP A 318 2.54 15.81 21.79
N ILE A 319 2.21 16.54 20.71
CA ILE A 319 3.09 16.75 19.55
C ILE A 319 4.38 17.44 20.00
N ILE A 320 4.24 18.52 20.77
CA ILE A 320 5.37 19.30 21.29
C ILE A 320 6.28 18.44 22.18
N ILE A 321 5.70 17.69 23.14
CA ILE A 321 6.49 16.83 24.04
C ILE A 321 7.21 15.73 23.26
N HIS A 322 6.54 15.10 22.30
CA HIS A 322 7.14 14.05 21.48
C HIS A 322 8.36 14.55 20.71
N HIS A 323 8.23 15.68 20.01
CA HIS A 323 9.34 16.25 19.25
C HIS A 323 10.46 16.76 20.15
N LEU A 324 10.16 17.37 21.31
CA LEU A 324 11.19 17.77 22.26
C LEU A 324 12.06 16.58 22.74
N VAL A 325 11.46 15.40 22.94
CA VAL A 325 12.21 14.19 23.27
C VAL A 325 13.13 13.77 22.12
N ILE A 326 12.66 13.85 20.86
CA ILE A 326 13.47 13.56 19.68
C ILE A 326 14.64 14.55 19.57
N GLU A 327 14.39 15.85 19.74
CA GLU A 327 15.42 16.89 19.69
C GLU A 327 16.48 16.66 20.76
N GLN A 328 16.07 16.28 21.98
CA GLN A 328 16.98 15.96 23.07
C GLN A 328 17.81 14.70 22.80
N GLN A 329 17.20 13.66 22.21
CA GLN A 329 17.87 12.39 21.94
C GLN A 329 18.85 12.47 20.76
N THR A 330 18.51 13.25 19.74
CA THR A 330 19.25 13.32 18.48
C THR A 330 20.19 14.52 18.41
N GLY A 331 20.00 15.53 19.26
CA GLY A 331 20.68 16.83 19.14
C GLY A 331 20.25 17.64 17.91
N THR A 332 19.26 17.17 17.15
CA THR A 332 18.78 17.82 15.93
C THR A 332 17.40 18.41 16.18
N ILE A 333 17.24 19.71 15.95
CA ILE A 333 15.95 20.40 16.10
C ILE A 333 14.98 20.05 14.96
N THR A 334 13.68 20.09 15.25
CA THR A 334 12.64 19.93 14.23
C THR A 334 12.68 21.15 13.29
N PRO A 335 12.77 20.96 11.96
CA PRO A 335 12.74 22.08 11.02
C PRO A 335 11.53 22.98 11.23
N HIS A 336 11.71 24.29 11.11
CA HIS A 336 10.66 25.27 11.43
C HIS A 336 9.41 25.08 10.58
N GLU A 337 9.56 24.84 9.28
CA GLU A 337 8.41 24.60 8.39
C GLU A 337 7.59 23.38 8.81
N GLU A 338 8.28 22.31 9.21
CA GLU A 338 7.64 21.09 9.69
C GLU A 338 6.92 21.33 11.04
N ALA A 339 7.58 22.03 11.97
CA ALA A 339 7.01 22.40 13.26
C ALA A 339 5.77 23.30 13.10
N ILE A 340 5.82 24.27 12.19
CA ILE A 340 4.69 25.14 11.87
C ILE A 340 3.55 24.32 11.26
N ALA A 341 3.82 23.46 10.29
CA ALA A 341 2.80 22.63 9.66
C ALA A 341 2.11 21.70 10.67
N MET A 342 2.85 21.11 11.61
CA MET A 342 2.31 20.25 12.66
C MET A 342 1.43 21.00 13.67
N LEU A 343 1.77 22.25 13.98
CA LEU A 343 1.09 23.05 15.00
C LEU A 343 0.19 24.15 14.43
N GLN A 344 0.03 24.23 13.11
CA GLN A 344 -0.51 25.41 12.42
C GLN A 344 -1.81 25.93 13.04
N THR A 345 -2.79 25.05 13.23
CA THR A 345 -4.09 25.43 13.84
C THR A 345 -3.95 25.98 15.27
N TYR A 346 -3.00 25.46 16.06
CA TYR A 346 -2.73 25.95 17.40
C TYR A 346 -2.01 27.30 17.37
N LEU A 347 -1.02 27.45 16.49
CA LEU A 347 -0.23 28.68 16.34
C LEU A 347 -1.09 29.84 15.84
N GLU A 348 -1.97 29.58 14.87
CA GLU A 348 -2.96 30.56 14.38
C GLU A 348 -3.91 30.98 15.50
N LYS A 349 -4.45 30.00 16.24
CA LYS A 349 -5.40 30.25 17.32
C LYS A 349 -4.79 31.08 18.46
N GLU A 350 -3.52 30.85 18.80
CA GLU A 350 -2.83 31.57 19.88
C GLU A 350 -2.09 32.83 19.41
N GLY A 351 -2.11 33.14 18.10
CA GLY A 351 -1.40 34.29 17.53
C GLY A 351 0.12 34.20 17.63
N LEU A 352 0.67 32.98 17.51
CA LEU A 352 2.11 32.70 17.67
C LEU A 352 2.89 32.59 16.36
N LEU A 353 2.21 32.60 15.21
CA LEU A 353 2.86 32.38 13.92
C LEU A 353 3.99 33.38 13.64
N ASP A 354 3.76 34.66 13.88
CA ASP A 354 4.77 35.70 13.59
C ASP A 354 5.95 35.61 14.54
N THR A 355 5.71 35.31 15.83
CA THR A 355 6.75 35.03 16.82
C THR A 355 7.63 33.86 16.40
N ILE A 356 7.03 32.79 15.87
CA ILE A 356 7.75 31.59 15.44
C ILE A 356 8.52 31.84 14.15
N ARG A 357 7.94 32.57 13.19
CA ARG A 357 8.63 32.96 11.95
C ARG A 357 9.81 33.89 12.18
N GLY A 358 9.83 34.61 13.30
CA GLY A 358 10.96 35.44 13.71
C GLY A 358 12.04 34.71 14.52
N LEU A 359 11.89 33.41 14.80
CA LEU A 359 12.93 32.62 15.44
C LEU A 359 14.10 32.40 14.48
N ASP A 360 15.32 32.42 15.03
CA ASP A 360 16.49 31.97 14.30
C ASP A 360 16.40 30.46 14.03
N GLU A 361 16.93 30.00 12.89
CA GLU A 361 16.85 28.58 12.48
C GLU A 361 17.44 27.64 13.54
N THR A 362 18.38 28.09 14.38
CA THR A 362 18.97 27.28 15.46
C THR A 362 18.06 27.12 16.69
N GLN A 363 16.96 27.88 16.76
CA GLN A 363 16.04 27.87 17.89
C GLN A 363 14.92 26.85 17.67
N SER A 364 14.64 26.03 18.69
CA SER A 364 13.55 25.05 18.63
C SER A 364 12.18 25.72 18.73
N VAL A 365 11.39 25.63 17.66
CA VAL A 365 9.98 26.02 17.65
C VAL A 365 9.21 25.27 18.74
N MET A 366 9.45 23.97 18.87
CA MET A 366 8.77 23.12 19.87
C MET A 366 9.03 23.62 21.29
N LYS A 367 10.27 24.00 21.61
CA LYS A 367 10.65 24.53 22.93
C LYS A 367 10.04 25.90 23.20
N THR A 368 10.00 26.77 22.20
CA THR A 368 9.37 28.10 22.31
C THR A 368 7.88 27.96 22.58
N VAL A 369 7.17 27.12 21.81
CA VAL A 369 5.72 26.89 22.00
C VAL A 369 5.44 26.21 23.33
N HIS A 370 6.25 25.23 23.73
CA HIS A 370 6.14 24.60 25.05
C HIS A 370 6.26 25.64 26.19
N THR A 371 7.25 26.53 26.10
CA THR A 371 7.49 27.58 27.10
C THR A 371 6.32 28.54 27.18
N TYR A 372 5.77 28.94 26.03
CA TYR A 372 4.55 29.75 25.96
C TYR A 372 3.36 29.04 26.64
N MET A 373 3.10 27.78 26.32
CA MET A 373 2.04 26.97 26.95
C MET A 373 2.20 26.89 28.48
N CYS A 374 3.43 26.75 28.96
CA CYS A 374 3.73 26.74 30.40
C CYS A 374 3.41 28.08 31.07
N SER A 375 3.64 29.20 30.37
CA SER A 375 3.41 30.55 30.89
C SER A 375 1.92 30.91 31.01
N LYS A 376 1.06 30.42 30.10
CA LYS A 376 -0.38 30.75 30.03
C LYS A 376 -1.30 30.02 31.03
N GLY A 377 -0.76 29.40 32.08
CA GLY A 377 -1.55 28.75 33.14
C GLY A 377 -1.54 27.21 33.10
N GLY A 378 -0.74 26.59 32.23
CA GLY A 378 -0.56 25.13 32.18
C GLY A 378 0.28 24.53 33.32
N LYS A 379 0.74 25.32 34.30
CA LYS A 379 1.71 24.87 35.32
C LYS A 379 1.31 23.57 36.03
N ALA A 380 0.03 23.35 36.33
CA ALA A 380 -0.43 22.12 36.98
C ALA A 380 -0.45 20.89 36.05
N VAL A 381 -0.88 21.06 34.79
CA VAL A 381 -0.94 19.99 33.79
C VAL A 381 0.45 19.63 33.29
N VAL A 382 1.29 20.63 33.04
CA VAL A 382 2.70 20.48 32.65
C VAL A 382 3.50 19.85 33.79
N LYS A 383 3.35 20.29 35.05
CA LYS A 383 4.04 19.65 36.18
C LYS A 383 3.63 18.19 36.35
N ARG A 384 2.33 17.87 36.18
CA ARG A 384 1.83 16.49 36.21
C ARG A 384 2.42 15.65 35.07
N LEU A 385 2.47 16.18 33.85
CA LEU A 385 3.01 15.47 32.69
C LEU A 385 4.54 15.35 32.75
N GLN A 386 5.28 16.37 33.19
CA GLN A 386 6.72 16.30 33.45
C GLN A 386 7.02 15.25 34.52
N THR A 387 6.22 15.21 35.60
CA THR A 387 6.38 14.17 36.64
C THR A 387 6.13 12.77 36.04
N ILE A 388 5.10 12.59 35.20
CA ILE A 388 4.80 11.28 34.60
C ILE A 388 5.80 10.90 33.49
N SER A 389 6.43 11.88 32.84
CA SER A 389 7.39 11.69 31.75
C SER A 389 8.82 11.50 32.24
N ASP A 390 9.14 11.99 33.44
CA ASP A 390 10.44 11.86 34.10
C ASP A 390 10.88 10.38 34.16
N PRO A 391 12.03 10.02 33.56
CA PRO A 391 12.56 8.66 33.58
C PRO A 391 12.67 8.10 35.00
N LEU A 392 13.07 8.94 35.96
CA LEU A 392 13.29 8.58 37.35
C LEU A 392 11.96 8.32 38.07
N TYR A 393 10.91 9.10 37.76
CA TYR A 393 9.55 8.81 38.25
C TYR A 393 8.97 7.53 37.62
N LYS A 394 9.13 7.34 36.30
CA LYS A 394 8.67 6.11 35.62
C LYS A 394 9.34 4.88 36.23
N GLU A 395 10.62 4.96 36.55
CA GLU A 395 11.40 3.86 37.09
C GLU A 395 11.16 3.59 38.58
N THR A 396 10.77 4.61 39.35
CA THR A 396 10.51 4.47 40.79
C THR A 396 9.01 4.43 41.08
N LYS A 397 8.38 5.59 41.25
CA LYS A 397 6.98 5.71 41.71
C LYS A 397 5.96 5.22 40.69
N GLY A 398 6.22 5.38 39.39
CA GLY A 398 5.37 4.89 38.31
C GLY A 398 5.31 3.36 38.26
N LYS A 399 6.48 2.70 38.30
CA LYS A 399 6.59 1.24 38.44
C LYS A 399 5.98 0.76 39.76
N GLU A 400 6.22 1.45 40.88
CA GLU A 400 5.66 1.07 42.19
C GLU A 400 4.13 1.17 42.24
N ALA A 401 3.54 2.23 41.69
CA ALA A 401 2.09 2.38 41.63
C ALA A 401 1.44 1.35 40.68
N ALA A 402 2.08 1.08 39.53
CA ALA A 402 1.65 0.03 38.62
C ALA A 402 1.77 -1.36 39.25
N ALA A 403 2.85 -1.62 40.00
CA ALA A 403 3.08 -2.86 40.72
C ALA A 403 2.06 -3.05 41.85
N LYS A 404 1.78 -2.00 42.65
CA LYS A 404 0.72 -2.02 43.68
C LYS A 404 -0.65 -2.31 43.06
N ARG A 405 -0.99 -1.63 41.97
CA ARG A 405 -2.26 -1.90 41.26
C ARG A 405 -2.31 -3.31 40.68
N SER A 406 -1.22 -3.79 40.11
CA SER A 406 -1.11 -5.16 39.58
C SER A 406 -1.23 -6.19 40.71
N GLN A 407 -0.59 -5.96 41.86
CA GLN A 407 -0.70 -6.80 43.05
C GLN A 407 -2.14 -6.81 43.58
N THR A 408 -2.81 -5.66 43.69
CA THR A 408 -4.21 -5.63 44.13
C THR A 408 -5.15 -6.34 43.15
N VAL A 409 -4.95 -6.18 41.85
CA VAL A 409 -5.82 -6.80 40.83
C VAL A 409 -5.51 -8.28 40.64
N ASN A 410 -4.27 -8.71 40.90
CA ASN A 410 -3.84 -10.11 40.81
C ASN A 410 -3.89 -10.88 42.12
N ASP A 411 -4.13 -10.19 43.24
CA ASP A 411 -4.37 -10.79 44.54
C ASP A 411 -5.51 -11.82 44.43
N PRO A 412 -5.27 -13.09 44.79
CA PRO A 412 -6.29 -14.14 44.72
C PRO A 412 -7.53 -13.79 45.55
N GLY A 413 -7.35 -13.19 46.73
CA GLY A 413 -8.45 -12.76 47.60
C GLY A 413 -9.30 -11.65 46.97
N TRP A 414 -8.69 -10.66 46.31
CA TRP A 414 -9.41 -9.61 45.58
C TRP A 414 -10.15 -10.17 44.37
N LYS A 415 -9.51 -11.04 43.57
CA LYS A 415 -10.15 -11.70 42.42
C LYS A 415 -11.34 -12.52 42.86
N GLU A 416 -11.24 -13.21 43.99
CA GLU A 416 -12.28 -14.11 44.49
C GLU A 416 -13.43 -13.40 45.22
N THR A 417 -13.20 -12.20 45.76
CA THR A 417 -14.22 -11.42 46.46
C THR A 417 -14.73 -10.24 45.60
N LYS A 418 -14.06 -9.09 45.68
CA LYS A 418 -14.49 -7.83 45.04
C LYS A 418 -14.47 -7.87 43.51
N GLY A 419 -13.52 -8.58 42.92
CA GLY A 419 -13.40 -8.76 41.47
C GLY A 419 -14.56 -9.56 40.89
N LYS A 420 -14.85 -10.73 41.46
CA LYS A 420 -16.03 -11.54 41.11
C LYS A 420 -17.34 -10.80 41.40
N GLU A 421 -17.45 -10.10 42.53
CA GLU A 421 -18.67 -9.35 42.89
C GLU A 421 -18.97 -8.19 41.92
N ALA A 422 -17.95 -7.44 41.48
CA ALA A 422 -18.12 -6.34 40.53
C ALA A 422 -18.53 -6.84 39.14
N VAL A 423 -17.91 -7.92 38.66
CA VAL A 423 -18.28 -8.57 37.39
C VAL A 423 -19.68 -9.18 37.48
N ALA A 424 -20.01 -9.83 38.60
CA ALA A 424 -21.33 -10.40 38.85
C ALA A 424 -22.40 -9.30 38.89
N LYS A 425 -22.22 -8.20 39.64
CA LYS A 425 -23.14 -7.05 39.66
C LYS A 425 -23.34 -6.47 38.25
N GLN A 426 -22.27 -6.26 37.50
CA GLN A 426 -22.37 -5.70 36.15
C GLN A 426 -23.10 -6.65 35.18
N SER A 427 -22.81 -7.95 35.26
CA SER A 427 -23.49 -8.96 34.46
C SER A 427 -24.96 -9.06 34.84
N GLN A 428 -25.26 -9.10 36.14
CA GLN A 428 -26.60 -9.22 36.70
C GLN A 428 -27.47 -8.02 36.32
N THR A 429 -26.95 -6.79 36.39
CA THR A 429 -27.68 -5.59 35.92
C THR A 429 -27.93 -5.61 34.41
N LYS A 430 -27.00 -6.14 33.60
CA LYS A 430 -27.18 -6.23 32.14
C LYS A 430 -28.06 -7.40 31.72
N SER A 431 -28.12 -8.47 32.50
CA SER A 431 -28.95 -9.65 32.24
C SER A 431 -30.33 -9.57 32.89
N ASP A 432 -30.53 -8.65 33.83
CA ASP A 432 -31.82 -8.39 34.48
C ASP A 432 -32.92 -8.17 33.42
N PRO A 433 -33.92 -9.06 33.36
CA PRO A 433 -35.05 -8.95 32.42
C PRO A 433 -35.78 -7.62 32.55
N VAL A 434 -35.94 -7.11 33.78
CA VAL A 434 -36.61 -5.84 34.06
C VAL A 434 -35.78 -4.67 33.52
N TYR A 435 -34.44 -4.69 33.66
CA TYR A 435 -33.58 -3.64 33.09
C TYR A 435 -33.58 -3.65 31.56
N LYS A 436 -33.51 -4.84 30.95
CA LYS A 436 -33.60 -4.99 29.48
C LYS A 436 -34.94 -4.50 28.95
N GLU A 437 -36.02 -4.79 29.67
CA GLU A 437 -37.39 -4.51 29.23
C GLU A 437 -37.84 -3.07 29.52
N THR A 438 -37.30 -2.43 30.56
CA THR A 438 -37.60 -1.03 30.89
C THR A 438 -36.58 -0.07 30.27
N LYS A 439 -35.42 0.13 30.93
CA LYS A 439 -34.43 1.15 30.53
C LYS A 439 -33.71 0.83 29.22
N GLY A 440 -33.46 -0.45 28.94
CA GLY A 440 -32.80 -0.90 27.71
C GLY A 440 -33.66 -0.64 26.46
N LYS A 441 -34.92 -1.08 26.48
CA LYS A 441 -35.91 -0.81 25.41
C LYS A 441 -36.24 0.68 25.31
N GLU A 442 -36.41 1.40 26.42
CA GLU A 442 -36.73 2.84 26.40
C GLU A 442 -35.61 3.68 25.77
N ALA A 443 -34.34 3.39 26.07
CA ALA A 443 -33.21 4.09 25.46
C ALA A 443 -33.06 3.79 23.97
N ALA A 444 -33.34 2.55 23.55
CA ALA A 444 -33.34 2.16 22.15
C ALA A 444 -34.51 2.81 21.39
N ALA A 445 -35.71 2.81 21.98
CA ALA A 445 -36.90 3.47 21.44
C ALA A 445 -36.71 4.98 21.32
N LYS A 446 -36.18 5.66 22.33
CA LYS A 446 -35.86 7.11 22.26
C LYS A 446 -34.89 7.42 21.11
N ARG A 447 -33.84 6.60 20.94
CA ARG A 447 -32.88 6.77 19.83
C ARG A 447 -33.50 6.50 18.45
N ALA A 448 -34.36 5.49 18.34
CA ALA A 448 -35.08 5.20 17.10
C ALA A 448 -36.05 6.34 16.78
N GLN A 449 -36.82 6.79 17.76
CA GLN A 449 -37.81 7.86 17.65
C GLN A 449 -37.16 9.19 17.22
N THR A 450 -36.05 9.59 17.83
CA THR A 450 -35.31 10.80 17.40
C THR A 450 -34.77 10.70 15.97
N LYS A 451 -34.37 9.51 15.52
CA LYS A 451 -33.89 9.31 14.14
C LYS A 451 -35.01 9.17 13.11
N SER A 452 -36.19 8.70 13.52
CA SER A 452 -37.37 8.58 12.67
C SER A 452 -38.19 9.87 12.62
N ASP A 453 -37.99 10.78 13.58
CA ASP A 453 -38.64 12.09 13.64
C ASP A 453 -38.44 12.84 12.29
N PRO A 454 -39.53 13.16 11.57
CA PRO A 454 -39.49 13.88 10.31
C PRO A 454 -38.79 15.24 10.42
N LEU A 455 -38.99 15.95 11.54
CA LEU A 455 -38.40 17.26 11.80
C LEU A 455 -36.88 17.13 11.98
N TYR A 456 -36.41 16.07 12.65
CA TYR A 456 -34.99 15.78 12.79
C TYR A 456 -34.36 15.41 11.44
N LYS A 457 -35.03 14.56 10.64
CA LYS A 457 -34.56 14.20 9.29
C LYS A 457 -34.46 15.41 8.38
N GLU A 458 -35.43 16.31 8.44
CA GLU A 458 -35.52 17.49 7.57
C GLU A 458 -34.59 18.63 7.98
N THR A 459 -34.29 18.79 9.26
CA THR A 459 -33.39 19.86 9.74
C THR A 459 -31.98 19.33 9.96
N LYS A 460 -31.71 18.71 11.11
CA LYS A 460 -30.38 18.26 11.53
C LYS A 460 -29.83 17.11 10.68
N GLY A 461 -30.70 16.25 10.17
CA GLY A 461 -30.35 15.12 9.30
C GLY A 461 -29.85 15.59 7.93
N LYS A 462 -30.61 16.46 7.25
CA LYS A 462 -30.21 17.08 5.98
C LYS A 462 -28.98 17.99 6.15
N GLU A 463 -28.89 18.78 7.23
CA GLU A 463 -27.74 19.64 7.50
C GLU A 463 -26.45 18.82 7.72
N ALA A 464 -26.53 17.72 8.49
CA ALA A 464 -25.40 16.83 8.68
C ALA A 464 -24.99 16.10 7.39
N ALA A 465 -25.94 15.73 6.54
CA ALA A 465 -25.67 15.14 5.23
C ALA A 465 -25.03 16.16 4.27
N ALA A 466 -25.53 17.40 4.24
CA ALA A 466 -24.99 18.50 3.45
C ALA A 466 -23.56 18.87 3.88
N LYS A 467 -23.31 19.01 5.19
CA LYS A 467 -21.95 19.23 5.73
C LYS A 467 -20.97 18.12 5.35
N ARG A 468 -21.43 16.86 5.32
CA ARG A 468 -20.60 15.73 4.85
C ARG A 468 -20.32 15.80 3.36
N ALA A 469 -21.33 16.12 2.54
CA ALA A 469 -21.15 16.27 1.10
C ALA A 469 -20.22 17.44 0.75
N GLU A 470 -20.36 18.57 1.44
CA GLU A 470 -19.51 19.75 1.28
C GLU A 470 -18.07 19.49 1.71
N THR A 471 -17.86 18.81 2.84
CA THR A 471 -16.52 18.39 3.29
C THR A 471 -15.86 17.45 2.28
N THR A 472 -16.64 16.55 1.69
CA THR A 472 -16.16 15.61 0.66
C THR A 472 -15.77 16.35 -0.63
N LYS A 473 -16.62 17.28 -1.09
CA LYS A 473 -16.37 18.09 -2.29
C LYS A 473 -15.16 19.01 -2.11
N ARG A 474 -15.01 19.63 -0.93
CA ARG A 474 -13.86 20.46 -0.57
C ARG A 474 -12.56 19.65 -0.52
N SER A 475 -12.59 18.46 0.08
CA SER A 475 -11.44 17.54 0.09
C SER A 475 -11.03 17.11 -1.32
N GLN A 476 -11.99 16.89 -2.22
CA GLN A 476 -11.71 16.59 -3.62
C GLN A 476 -11.06 17.80 -4.32
N LEU A 477 -11.66 18.99 -4.23
CA LEU A 477 -11.11 20.22 -4.83
C LEU A 477 -9.70 20.56 -4.32
N GLU A 478 -9.43 20.41 -3.02
CA GLU A 478 -8.10 20.62 -2.44
C GLU A 478 -7.08 19.59 -2.94
N SER A 479 -7.49 18.34 -3.14
CA SER A 479 -6.64 17.30 -3.74
C SER A 479 -6.32 17.59 -5.20
N TRP A 480 -7.30 18.05 -5.98
CA TRP A 480 -7.12 18.41 -7.39
C TRP A 480 -6.27 19.68 -7.56
N SER A 481 -6.44 20.68 -6.70
CA SER A 481 -5.62 21.89 -6.70
C SER A 481 -4.15 21.60 -6.37
N ARG A 482 -3.88 20.70 -5.42
CA ARG A 482 -2.51 20.23 -5.11
C ARG A 482 -1.87 19.43 -6.27
N PHE A 483 -2.66 18.66 -7.00
CA PHE A 483 -2.21 17.93 -8.19
C PHE A 483 -1.77 18.89 -9.31
N TYR A 484 -2.56 19.92 -9.61
CA TYR A 484 -2.26 20.87 -10.70
C TYR A 484 -1.18 21.90 -10.34
N ASN A 485 -0.99 22.25 -9.06
CA ASN A 485 0.02 23.22 -8.63
C ASN A 485 1.39 22.60 -8.32
N ASN A 486 1.55 21.28 -8.50
CA ASN A 486 2.84 20.62 -8.33
C ASN A 486 3.78 21.00 -9.50
N ALA A 487 4.96 21.54 -9.18
CA ALA A 487 5.93 22.04 -10.15
C ALA A 487 6.49 20.93 -11.07
N GLU A 488 6.60 19.70 -10.60
CA GLU A 488 7.06 18.54 -11.37
C GLU A 488 5.97 18.05 -12.33
N VAL A 489 4.70 18.11 -11.92
CA VAL A 489 3.55 17.84 -12.81
C VAL A 489 3.46 18.92 -13.89
N GLN A 490 3.67 20.18 -13.54
CA GLN A 490 3.73 21.29 -14.50
C GLN A 490 4.92 21.17 -15.46
N ALA A 491 6.08 20.70 -15.00
CA ALA A 491 7.24 20.42 -15.85
C ALA A 491 7.01 19.23 -16.79
N PHE A 492 6.33 18.18 -16.32
CA PHE A 492 5.97 17.00 -17.11
C PHE A 492 4.88 17.26 -18.17
N LEU A 493 3.96 18.19 -17.89
CA LEU A 493 2.92 18.61 -18.84
C LEU A 493 3.46 19.51 -19.98
N ARG A 494 4.64 20.12 -19.83
CA ARG A 494 5.33 20.95 -20.84
C ARG A 494 6.25 20.16 -21.78
N THR A 495 5.91 18.92 -22.11
CA THR A 495 6.57 18.23 -23.23
C THR A 495 5.89 18.64 -24.54
N PRO A 496 6.61 18.77 -25.68
CA PRO A 496 6.00 19.18 -26.95
C PRO A 496 4.79 18.34 -27.37
N ALA A 497 4.79 17.04 -27.03
CA ALA A 497 3.68 16.11 -27.28
C ALA A 497 2.47 16.35 -26.36
N ASN A 498 2.70 16.79 -25.12
CA ASN A 498 1.63 17.15 -24.18
C ASN A 498 1.10 18.56 -24.41
N GLU A 499 1.96 19.48 -24.86
CA GLU A 499 1.60 20.84 -25.30
C GLU A 499 0.65 20.78 -26.50
N LEU A 500 0.90 19.88 -27.47
CA LEU A 500 0.02 19.66 -28.62
C LEU A 500 -1.35 19.09 -28.19
N LYS A 501 -1.36 18.13 -27.25
CA LYS A 501 -2.61 17.57 -26.67
C LYS A 501 -3.34 18.56 -25.77
N TYR A 502 -2.64 19.51 -25.17
CA TYR A 502 -3.23 20.59 -24.39
C TYR A 502 -3.84 21.65 -25.32
N GLN A 503 -3.13 22.04 -26.38
CA GLN A 503 -3.63 22.91 -27.45
C GLN A 503 -4.86 22.30 -28.15
N ASP A 504 -4.85 21.00 -28.44
CA ASP A 504 -6.01 20.29 -29.01
C ASP A 504 -7.19 20.22 -28.04
N ARG A 505 -6.94 20.03 -26.74
CA ARG A 505 -7.99 20.06 -25.71
C ARG A 505 -8.54 21.46 -25.47
N GLN A 506 -7.71 22.50 -25.53
CA GLN A 506 -8.14 23.90 -25.48
C GLN A 506 -8.94 24.26 -26.74
N LYS A 507 -8.53 23.79 -27.92
CA LYS A 507 -9.31 23.91 -29.15
C LYS A 507 -10.65 23.18 -29.05
N GLN A 508 -10.69 21.97 -28.52
CA GLN A 508 -11.94 21.21 -28.29
C GLN A 508 -12.84 21.88 -27.25
N ALA A 509 -12.28 22.43 -26.18
CA ALA A 509 -13.02 23.18 -25.15
C ALA A 509 -13.57 24.50 -25.70
N ASN A 510 -12.78 25.21 -26.52
CA ASN A 510 -13.23 26.42 -27.22
C ASN A 510 -14.31 26.11 -28.26
N ILE A 511 -14.22 24.98 -28.97
CA ILE A 511 -15.27 24.48 -29.87
C ILE A 511 -16.55 24.12 -29.08
N GLN A 512 -16.42 23.55 -27.88
CA GLN A 512 -17.56 23.30 -26.98
C GLN A 512 -18.18 24.58 -26.42
N GLN A 513 -17.38 25.62 -26.14
CA GLN A 513 -17.88 26.93 -25.73
C GLN A 513 -18.54 27.69 -26.89
N LEU A 514 -18.04 27.55 -28.12
CA LEU A 514 -18.66 28.06 -29.34
C LEU A 514 -19.98 27.34 -29.69
N GLY A 515 -20.16 26.10 -29.25
CA GLY A 515 -21.42 25.35 -29.37
C GLY A 515 -22.57 25.88 -28.50
N ASN A 516 -22.32 26.87 -27.63
CA ASN A 516 -23.33 27.55 -26.83
C ASN A 516 -23.71 28.95 -27.38
N SER A 517 -23.24 29.30 -28.58
CA SER A 517 -23.63 30.52 -29.28
C SER A 517 -24.48 30.17 -30.50
N THR A 518 -25.60 30.87 -30.68
CA THR A 518 -26.65 30.57 -31.67
C THR A 518 -26.29 30.80 -33.14
N ASP A 519 -25.05 31.15 -33.48
CA ASP A 519 -24.64 31.41 -34.87
C ASP A 519 -23.30 30.74 -35.21
N ALA A 520 -23.30 29.46 -35.62
CA ALA A 520 -22.10 28.83 -36.18
C ALA A 520 -22.37 27.56 -37.03
N THR A 521 -23.38 27.56 -37.89
CA THR A 521 -23.68 26.37 -38.73
C THR A 521 -22.73 26.23 -39.94
N GLU A 522 -22.18 27.33 -40.47
CA GLU A 522 -21.32 27.27 -41.67
C GLU A 522 -19.84 26.96 -41.38
N ALA A 523 -19.31 27.32 -40.19
CA ALA A 523 -17.92 27.06 -39.84
C ALA A 523 -17.64 25.56 -39.58
N ILE A 524 -18.64 24.80 -39.12
CA ILE A 524 -18.54 23.38 -38.79
C ILE A 524 -18.45 22.49 -40.05
N VAL A 525 -19.03 22.94 -41.17
CA VAL A 525 -19.00 22.20 -42.45
C VAL A 525 -17.61 22.25 -43.10
N MET A 526 -16.90 23.36 -42.97
CA MET A 526 -15.54 23.52 -43.53
C MET A 526 -14.49 22.72 -42.73
N ALA A 527 -14.59 22.65 -41.40
CA ALA A 527 -13.61 21.96 -40.56
C ALA A 527 -13.67 20.43 -40.69
N ARG A 528 -14.84 19.85 -40.99
CA ARG A 528 -15.01 18.39 -41.19
C ARG A 528 -14.46 17.85 -42.50
N ARG A 529 -14.27 18.70 -43.53
CA ARG A 529 -13.75 18.27 -44.85
C ARG A 529 -12.24 17.97 -44.86
N ASN A 530 -11.47 18.45 -43.89
CA ASN A 530 -10.00 18.37 -43.93
C ASN A 530 -9.36 17.22 -43.14
N VAL A 531 -10.15 16.36 -42.45
CA VAL A 531 -9.59 15.31 -41.57
C VAL A 531 -9.70 13.89 -42.16
N THR A 532 -10.36 13.71 -43.30
CA THR A 532 -10.51 12.39 -43.93
C THR A 532 -9.64 12.24 -45.18
N LYS A 533 -8.33 12.09 -44.98
CA LYS A 533 -7.45 11.33 -45.88
C LYS A 533 -6.60 10.40 -45.02
N LYS A 534 -6.98 9.13 -44.94
CA LYS A 534 -6.15 8.05 -44.39
C LYS A 534 -5.72 7.11 -45.51
N TYR A 535 -4.47 6.68 -45.43
CA TYR A 535 -3.92 5.51 -46.11
C TYR A 535 -4.75 4.26 -45.78
N SER A 536 -4.95 3.42 -46.80
CA SER A 536 -5.56 2.09 -46.76
C SER A 536 -4.51 1.01 -46.59
N VAL A 537 -4.79 0.00 -45.75
CA VAL A 537 -4.33 -1.38 -45.91
C VAL A 537 -5.46 -2.29 -45.43
N GLU A 538 -5.98 -3.11 -46.33
CA GLU A 538 -6.89 -4.23 -46.06
C GLU A 538 -6.06 -5.49 -45.79
N GLU A 539 -6.41 -6.24 -44.75
CA GLU A 539 -6.72 -7.69 -44.80
C GLU A 539 -6.98 -8.22 -43.37
N GLY A 540 -8.03 -9.03 -43.20
CA GLY A 540 -8.33 -9.75 -41.96
C GLY A 540 -9.53 -9.22 -41.18
N GLY A 541 -10.72 -9.66 -41.56
CA GLY A 541 -12.00 -9.18 -41.03
C GLY A 541 -12.21 -9.37 -39.53
N ILE A 542 -12.77 -8.34 -38.88
CA ILE A 542 -13.31 -8.38 -37.53
C ILE A 542 -14.80 -8.00 -37.58
N ARG A 543 -15.66 -8.93 -37.11
CA ARG A 543 -17.08 -8.69 -36.85
C ARG A 543 -17.23 -7.64 -35.75
N LEU A 544 -17.84 -6.50 -36.10
CA LEU A 544 -18.34 -5.52 -35.14
C LEU A 544 -19.61 -6.05 -34.46
N VAL A 545 -19.52 -6.37 -33.18
CA VAL A 545 -20.68 -6.57 -32.30
C VAL A 545 -20.92 -5.25 -31.58
N MET A 546 -21.98 -4.52 -31.94
CA MET A 546 -22.41 -3.34 -31.19
C MET A 546 -23.13 -3.76 -29.90
N PRO A 547 -22.73 -3.28 -28.72
CA PRO A 547 -23.44 -3.54 -27.48
C PRO A 547 -24.61 -2.55 -27.34
N GLY A 548 -25.84 -3.08 -27.20
CA GLY A 548 -26.98 -2.23 -26.78
C GLY A 548 -28.36 -2.50 -27.37
N VAL A 549 -28.63 -3.59 -28.09
CA VAL A 549 -29.97 -3.87 -28.61
C VAL A 549 -30.39 -5.31 -28.30
N LYS A 550 -30.90 -5.54 -27.09
CA LYS A 550 -31.67 -6.76 -26.78
C LYS A 550 -33.14 -6.44 -27.06
N ASN A 551 -33.75 -7.27 -27.92
CA ASN A 551 -35.18 -7.33 -28.29
C ASN A 551 -35.67 -6.36 -29.39
N LEU A 552 -35.17 -6.54 -30.62
CA LEU A 552 -35.93 -6.16 -31.82
C LEU A 552 -36.53 -7.42 -32.44
N ASN A 553 -37.82 -7.37 -32.79
CA ASN A 553 -38.50 -8.46 -33.48
C ASN A 553 -37.98 -8.57 -34.93
N ALA A 554 -38.35 -9.66 -35.62
CA ALA A 554 -37.85 -9.94 -36.97
C ALA A 554 -38.25 -8.85 -37.99
N ALA A 555 -39.41 -8.21 -37.80
CA ALA A 555 -39.89 -7.15 -38.69
C ALA A 555 -39.05 -5.88 -38.54
N ASP A 556 -38.71 -5.49 -37.31
CA ASP A 556 -37.88 -4.30 -37.05
C ASP A 556 -36.45 -4.47 -37.56
N LYS A 557 -35.90 -5.70 -37.45
CA LYS A 557 -34.61 -6.05 -38.07
C LYS A 557 -34.65 -5.95 -39.59
N ALA A 558 -35.72 -6.44 -40.21
CA ALA A 558 -35.89 -6.35 -41.66
C ALA A 558 -36.02 -4.90 -42.14
N ALA A 559 -36.77 -4.07 -41.40
CA ALA A 559 -36.93 -2.64 -41.70
C ALA A 559 -35.59 -1.87 -41.59
N LEU A 560 -34.78 -2.16 -40.56
CA LEU A 560 -33.45 -1.57 -40.40
C LEU A 560 -32.49 -1.97 -41.53
N ILE A 561 -32.52 -3.23 -41.97
CA ILE A 561 -31.70 -3.71 -43.08
C ILE A 561 -32.14 -3.06 -44.39
N ALA A 562 -33.45 -2.94 -44.64
CA ALA A 562 -33.98 -2.27 -45.83
C ALA A 562 -33.55 -0.79 -45.87
N LYS A 563 -33.67 -0.08 -44.76
CA LYS A 563 -33.27 1.33 -44.66
C LYS A 563 -31.76 1.54 -44.84
N ALA A 564 -30.94 0.63 -44.32
CA ALA A 564 -29.49 0.67 -44.53
C ALA A 564 -29.11 0.39 -45.99
N LYS A 565 -29.86 -0.47 -46.68
CA LYS A 565 -29.66 -0.75 -48.11
C LYS A 565 -30.03 0.46 -48.98
N GLU A 566 -31.15 1.09 -48.68
CA GLU A 566 -31.63 2.31 -49.37
C GLU A 566 -30.65 3.49 -49.19
N GLN A 567 -30.09 3.67 -47.98
CA GLN A 567 -29.06 4.68 -47.74
C GLN A 567 -27.75 4.40 -48.49
N ARG A 568 -27.38 3.13 -48.67
CA ARG A 568 -26.18 2.73 -49.39
C ARG A 568 -26.35 2.90 -50.91
N GLU A 569 -27.55 2.64 -51.42
CA GLU A 569 -27.91 2.86 -52.83
C GLU A 569 -27.98 4.37 -53.14
N ALA A 570 -28.51 5.20 -52.23
CA ALA A 570 -28.49 6.66 -52.35
C ALA A 570 -27.05 7.23 -52.37
N GLN A 571 -26.16 6.72 -51.51
CA GLN A 571 -24.75 7.12 -51.50
C GLN A 571 -23.97 6.67 -52.75
N GLN A 572 -24.40 5.58 -53.40
CA GLN A 572 -23.83 5.13 -54.67
C GLN A 572 -24.34 5.94 -55.88
N GLN A 573 -25.53 6.53 -55.78
CA GLN A 573 -26.05 7.46 -56.80
C GLN A 573 -25.45 8.87 -56.68
N GLU A 574 -25.12 9.32 -55.46
CA GLU A 574 -24.46 10.63 -55.23
C GLU A 574 -22.94 10.63 -55.51
N SER A 575 -22.32 9.47 -55.75
CA SER A 575 -20.88 9.35 -56.07
C SER A 575 -20.59 9.10 -57.55
N GLY A 576 -21.60 9.25 -58.41
CA GLY A 576 -21.51 9.12 -59.87
C GLY A 576 -21.56 10.45 -60.61
N GLU A 577 -20.69 11.41 -60.27
CA GLU A 577 -20.05 12.43 -61.13
C GLU A 577 -19.04 13.28 -60.34
#